data_AF-A0AA90R1U4-F1
#
_entry.id   AF-A0AA90R1U4-F1
#
_cell.length_a   1.000
_cell.length_b   1.000
_cell.length_c   1.000
_cell.angle_alpha   90.00
_cell.angle_beta   90.00
_cell.angle_gamma   90.00
#
_symmetry.space_group_name_H-M   'P 1'
#
loop_
_entity.id
_entity.type
_entity.pdbx_description
1 polymer ?
#
loop_
_entity_poly.entity_id
_entity_poly.type
_entity_poly.pdbx_seq_one_letter_code
_entity_poly.pdbx_strand_id
1 'polypeptide(L)'
;MNRYSMAALAIAVTLGVATLSMPAGSRAANAGPYSSNLPVQGAMPGFDGALTWLNSAPLTPAQLRGKVVLVDFWTYSCINCIRTVPYVRAWADKYRGQGLAVVGVHTPEFKFEEDLTNVSAAVARFQIDFPVAVDSDHRIWQAWGNRAWPAWYLVDANGKIRYRQLGEGGYDKLERAIQSLLAEARGGPVDTTLVAPPMPAEQLAPDLRQLDSAETYVGYSRATNFRSPERVRSGVPHDYSVGSLGLNQWGLSGRWTVNAESAVAAQAGSGVVHQFSARDLHLVMGAGAPGRRARIKVSIDGRAPGADHGADIDADGNGLVTDTRLYQLIRQSGTVRQRRVEIRFLDSGADVYAFTFG
;
A
#
# COMPACT_ATOMS: atom_id res chain seq x y z
N MET A 1 48.59 81.75 -5.82
CA MET A 1 50.04 81.89 -5.55
C MET A 1 50.75 80.65 -6.08
N ASN A 2 51.75 80.86 -6.94
CA ASN A 2 52.83 79.99 -7.45
C ASN A 2 52.46 78.59 -8.00
N ARG A 3 52.52 78.35 -9.32
CA ARG A 3 53.72 78.09 -10.18
C ARG A 3 54.57 76.92 -9.67
N TYR A 4 54.76 75.86 -10.47
CA TYR A 4 56.04 75.47 -11.12
C TYR A 4 55.85 74.22 -12.02
N SER A 5 56.76 74.09 -12.99
CA SER A 5 56.75 73.27 -14.20
C SER A 5 57.68 72.05 -14.10
N MET A 6 57.56 71.13 -15.08
CA MET A 6 58.50 70.06 -15.50
C MET A 6 58.74 68.89 -14.51
N ALA A 7 59.06 67.65 -14.89
CA ALA A 7 59.63 67.09 -16.11
C ALA A 7 59.23 65.60 -16.26
N ALA A 8 59.34 65.10 -17.49
CA ALA A 8 59.14 63.69 -17.86
C ALA A 8 60.29 62.77 -17.41
N LEU A 9 59.96 61.52 -17.07
CA LEU A 9 60.88 60.39 -17.24
C LEU A 9 60.06 59.16 -17.65
N ALA A 10 60.14 58.80 -18.93
CA ALA A 10 59.54 57.59 -19.47
C ALA A 10 60.51 56.42 -19.26
N ILE A 11 60.07 55.38 -18.56
CA ILE A 11 60.74 54.08 -18.49
C ILE A 11 59.87 53.12 -19.30
N ALA A 12 60.36 52.70 -20.46
CA ALA A 12 59.74 51.66 -21.27
C ALA A 12 60.06 50.29 -20.66
N VAL A 13 59.03 49.58 -20.20
CA VAL A 13 59.12 48.16 -19.82
C VAL A 13 58.40 47.36 -20.90
N THR A 14 59.17 46.68 -21.74
CA THR A 14 58.67 45.67 -22.68
C THR A 14 58.35 44.37 -21.93
N LEU A 15 57.07 44.12 -21.62
CA LEU A 15 56.59 42.79 -21.23
C LEU A 15 56.32 41.97 -22.49
N GLY A 16 57.14 40.94 -22.73
CA GLY A 16 56.84 39.89 -23.70
C GLY A 16 55.69 39.02 -23.21
N VAL A 17 54.59 39.00 -23.96
CA VAL A 17 53.47 38.09 -23.72
C VAL A 17 53.82 36.74 -24.36
N ALA A 18 54.21 35.76 -23.54
CA ALA A 18 54.32 34.37 -23.96
C ALA A 18 52.92 33.78 -24.11
N THR A 19 52.46 33.59 -25.35
CA THR A 19 51.21 32.87 -25.65
C THR A 19 51.44 31.37 -25.45
N LEU A 20 51.10 30.87 -24.26
CA LEU A 20 50.95 29.45 -24.00
C LEU A 20 49.71 28.92 -24.74
N SER A 21 49.91 28.32 -25.90
CA SER A 21 48.89 27.48 -26.54
C SER A 21 48.69 26.22 -25.69
N MET A 22 47.55 26.15 -24.99
CA MET A 22 47.11 24.90 -24.38
C MET A 22 46.55 23.97 -25.48
N PRO A 23 46.92 22.68 -25.51
CA PRO A 23 46.30 21.75 -26.43
C PRO A 23 44.85 21.50 -25.97
N ALA A 24 43.90 21.79 -26.84
CA ALA A 24 42.51 21.38 -26.70
C ALA A 24 42.42 19.86 -26.88
N GLY A 25 42.74 19.12 -25.82
CA GLY A 25 42.55 17.68 -25.69
C GLY A 25 41.41 17.40 -24.74
N SER A 26 40.19 17.78 -25.09
CA SER A 26 38.99 17.27 -24.42
C SER A 26 38.85 15.79 -24.77
N ARG A 27 39.45 14.91 -23.95
CA ARG A 27 39.03 13.51 -23.86
C ARG A 27 37.57 13.55 -23.45
N ALA A 28 36.66 13.32 -24.40
CA ALA A 28 35.36 12.79 -24.07
C ALA A 28 35.63 11.50 -23.29
N ALA A 29 35.44 11.56 -21.97
CA ALA A 29 35.45 10.36 -21.16
C ALA A 29 34.37 9.47 -21.75
N ASN A 30 34.78 8.37 -22.37
CA ASN A 30 33.91 7.33 -22.85
C ASN A 30 33.34 6.65 -21.59
N ALA A 31 32.38 7.31 -20.94
CA ALA A 31 31.63 6.72 -19.85
C ALA A 31 30.98 5.48 -20.45
N GLY A 32 31.39 4.30 -19.98
CA GLY A 32 30.77 3.05 -20.37
C GLY A 32 29.25 3.10 -20.14
N PRO A 33 28.51 2.11 -20.66
CA PRO A 33 27.07 2.04 -20.45
C PRO A 33 26.76 2.15 -18.96
N TYR A 34 25.73 2.94 -18.63
CA TYR A 34 25.33 3.20 -17.25
C TYR A 34 25.17 1.90 -16.45
N SER A 35 25.67 1.88 -15.21
CA SER A 35 25.55 0.75 -14.29
C SER A 35 25.00 1.24 -12.95
N SER A 36 23.94 0.58 -12.46
CA SER A 36 23.30 0.89 -11.18
C SER A 36 24.14 0.36 -10.02
N ASN A 37 24.27 1.16 -8.96
CA ASN A 37 24.95 0.76 -7.73
C ASN A 37 24.09 -0.17 -6.82
N LEU A 38 22.89 -0.55 -7.25
CA LEU A 38 22.03 -1.46 -6.47
C LEU A 38 22.66 -2.85 -6.38
N PRO A 39 22.72 -3.47 -5.18
CA PRO A 39 23.35 -4.79 -5.02
C PRO A 39 22.49 -5.90 -5.63
N VAL A 40 23.13 -7.01 -6.03
CA VAL A 40 22.41 -8.24 -6.39
C VAL A 40 22.04 -8.99 -5.12
N GLN A 41 20.75 -9.27 -4.92
CA GLN A 41 20.21 -9.91 -3.72
C GLN A 41 19.72 -11.34 -3.95
N GLY A 42 19.82 -11.84 -5.18
CA GLY A 42 19.39 -13.19 -5.56
C GLY A 42 18.85 -13.25 -6.98
N ALA A 43 18.55 -14.46 -7.44
CA ALA A 43 17.79 -14.66 -8.67
C ALA A 43 16.30 -14.47 -8.41
N MET A 44 15.57 -13.99 -9.41
CA MET A 44 14.11 -13.94 -9.41
C MET A 44 13.53 -15.37 -9.42
N PRO A 45 12.74 -15.77 -8.41
CA PRO A 45 11.92 -16.98 -8.48
C PRO A 45 10.83 -16.87 -9.55
N GLY A 46 10.26 -18.01 -9.93
CA GLY A 46 9.10 -18.05 -10.83
C GLY A 46 7.79 -17.63 -10.16
N PHE A 47 6.72 -17.78 -10.93
CA PHE A 47 5.33 -17.61 -10.47
C PHE A 47 4.59 -18.95 -10.48
N ASP A 48 5.33 -20.05 -10.32
CA ASP A 48 4.76 -21.40 -10.30
C ASP A 48 3.86 -21.56 -9.08
N GLY A 49 2.63 -22.03 -9.32
CA GLY A 49 1.61 -22.14 -8.28
C GLY A 49 0.55 -21.05 -8.30
N ALA A 50 0.62 -20.07 -9.22
CA ALA A 50 -0.54 -19.24 -9.54
C ALA A 50 -1.72 -20.14 -9.96
N LEU A 51 -2.86 -19.99 -9.29
CA LEU A 51 -4.10 -20.70 -9.62
C LEU A 51 -4.64 -20.24 -10.98
N THR A 52 -4.55 -18.93 -11.23
CA THR A 52 -4.94 -18.30 -12.50
C THR A 52 -4.21 -16.97 -12.66
N TRP A 53 -4.33 -16.39 -13.85
CA TRP A 53 -3.83 -15.06 -14.18
C TRP A 53 -4.97 -14.15 -14.64
N LEU A 54 -4.99 -12.94 -14.11
CA LEU A 54 -5.85 -11.85 -14.58
C LEU A 54 -5.01 -10.90 -15.43
N ASN A 55 -5.64 -10.27 -16.43
CA ASN A 55 -5.04 -9.32 -17.37
C ASN A 55 -3.89 -9.86 -18.25
N SER A 56 -3.54 -11.14 -18.16
CA SER A 56 -2.56 -11.78 -19.05
C SER A 56 -2.66 -13.30 -19.06
N ALA A 57 -2.00 -13.94 -20.03
CA ALA A 57 -1.58 -15.33 -19.89
C ALA A 57 -0.48 -15.47 -18.81
N PRO A 58 -0.20 -16.68 -18.31
CA PRO A 58 0.87 -16.91 -17.35
C PRO A 58 2.23 -16.40 -17.83
N LEU A 59 2.95 -15.71 -16.95
CA LEU A 59 4.30 -15.19 -17.20
C LEU A 59 5.36 -16.07 -16.53
N THR A 60 6.50 -16.21 -17.19
CA THR A 60 7.68 -16.92 -16.68
C THR A 60 8.89 -15.97 -16.57
N PRO A 61 9.87 -16.26 -15.70
CA PRO A 61 11.11 -15.49 -15.64
C PRO A 61 11.84 -15.40 -16.99
N ALA A 62 11.73 -16.42 -17.85
CA ALA A 62 12.32 -16.43 -19.18
C ALA A 62 11.67 -15.39 -20.11
N GLN A 63 10.34 -15.30 -20.12
CA GLN A 63 9.60 -14.30 -20.91
C GLN A 63 9.84 -12.86 -20.44
N LEU A 64 10.24 -12.68 -19.17
CA LEU A 64 10.52 -11.38 -18.58
C LEU A 64 11.98 -10.93 -18.72
N ARG A 65 12.86 -11.75 -19.32
CA ARG A 65 14.25 -11.35 -19.60
C ARG A 65 14.31 -10.12 -20.49
N GLY A 66 15.30 -9.27 -20.24
CA GLY A 66 15.46 -7.99 -20.94
C GLY A 66 14.58 -6.86 -20.40
N LYS A 67 13.66 -7.13 -19.47
CA LYS A 67 12.81 -6.13 -18.82
C LYS A 67 13.23 -5.90 -17.38
N VAL A 68 13.05 -4.68 -16.90
CA VAL A 68 13.00 -4.42 -15.46
C VAL A 68 11.64 -4.91 -14.98
N VAL A 69 11.58 -5.69 -13.91
CA VAL A 69 10.32 -6.25 -13.39
C VAL A 69 10.08 -5.75 -11.98
N LEU A 70 8.94 -5.12 -11.74
CA LEU A 70 8.41 -4.86 -10.40
C LEU A 70 7.40 -5.96 -10.06
N VAL A 71 7.68 -6.72 -9.01
CA VAL A 71 6.74 -7.69 -8.44
C VAL A 71 6.10 -7.08 -7.20
N ASP A 72 4.78 -6.98 -7.19
CA ASP A 72 3.96 -6.34 -6.16
C ASP A 72 3.08 -7.37 -5.45
N PHE A 73 3.45 -7.76 -4.23
CA PHE A 73 2.65 -8.64 -3.39
C PHE A 73 1.60 -7.82 -2.65
N TRP A 74 0.33 -8.16 -2.88
CA TRP A 74 -0.81 -7.42 -2.36
C TRP A 74 -1.97 -8.35 -2.00
N THR A 75 -2.91 -7.83 -1.22
CA THR A 75 -4.25 -8.40 -1.04
C THR A 75 -5.28 -7.27 -1.02
N TYR A 76 -6.50 -7.52 -1.50
CA TYR A 76 -7.42 -6.42 -1.81
C TYR A 76 -8.16 -5.81 -0.62
N SER A 77 -8.15 -6.45 0.55
CA SER A 77 -8.73 -5.87 1.78
C SER A 77 -7.69 -5.21 2.70
N CYS A 78 -6.40 -5.30 2.37
CA CYS A 78 -5.33 -4.66 3.14
C CYS A 78 -5.26 -3.16 2.81
N ILE A 79 -5.53 -2.29 3.80
CA ILE A 79 -5.47 -0.84 3.60
C ILE A 79 -4.09 -0.36 3.13
N ASN A 80 -3.02 -0.96 3.67
CA ASN A 80 -1.67 -0.61 3.29
C ASN A 80 -1.40 -0.92 1.82
N CYS A 81 -1.93 -2.04 1.29
CA CYS A 81 -1.87 -2.35 -0.14
C CYS A 81 -2.72 -1.39 -0.97
N ILE A 82 -3.96 -1.11 -0.55
CA ILE A 82 -4.89 -0.23 -1.27
C ILE A 82 -4.25 1.14 -1.53
N ARG A 83 -3.56 1.71 -0.53
CA ARG A 83 -2.86 3.01 -0.64
C ARG A 83 -1.67 2.99 -1.60
N THR A 84 -1.10 1.83 -1.93
CA THR A 84 0.02 1.77 -2.88
C THR A 84 -0.42 1.65 -4.34
N VAL A 85 -1.62 1.13 -4.59
CA VAL A 85 -2.14 0.88 -5.94
C VAL A 85 -1.96 2.08 -6.90
N PRO A 86 -2.27 3.34 -6.52
CA PRO A 86 -2.10 4.48 -7.42
C PRO A 86 -0.66 4.67 -7.91
N TYR A 87 0.33 4.42 -7.05
CA TYR A 87 1.74 4.49 -7.40
C TYR A 87 2.15 3.37 -8.35
N VAL A 88 1.76 2.13 -8.03
CA VAL A 88 2.09 0.96 -8.87
C VAL A 88 1.51 1.11 -10.27
N ARG A 89 0.26 1.59 -10.37
CA ARG A 89 -0.38 1.93 -11.65
C ARG A 89 0.37 3.03 -12.40
N ALA A 90 0.67 4.15 -11.73
CA ALA A 90 1.38 5.27 -12.34
C ALA A 90 2.78 4.85 -12.85
N TRP A 91 3.52 4.02 -12.12
CA TRP A 91 4.79 3.46 -12.58
C TRP A 91 4.60 2.51 -13.75
N ALA A 92 3.62 1.60 -13.68
CA ALA A 92 3.31 0.66 -14.75
C ALA A 92 3.01 1.38 -16.06
N ASP A 93 2.29 2.51 -16.02
CA ASP A 93 1.95 3.29 -17.21
C ASP A 93 3.12 4.14 -17.69
N LYS A 94 3.76 4.90 -16.80
CA LYS A 94 4.88 5.79 -17.14
C LYS A 94 6.06 5.04 -17.76
N TYR A 95 6.39 3.87 -17.22
CA TYR A 95 7.60 3.14 -17.59
C TYR A 95 7.34 1.95 -18.51
N ARG A 96 6.09 1.69 -18.93
CA ARG A 96 5.74 0.57 -19.85
C ARG A 96 6.58 0.58 -21.13
N GLY A 97 6.57 1.72 -21.83
CA GLY A 97 7.36 1.94 -23.05
C GLY A 97 8.87 2.05 -22.80
N GLN A 98 9.26 2.15 -21.52
CA GLN A 98 10.65 2.22 -21.10
C GLN A 98 11.26 0.84 -20.78
N GLY A 99 10.45 -0.21 -20.74
CA GLY A 99 10.90 -1.58 -20.47
C GLY A 99 10.61 -2.06 -19.05
N LEU A 100 9.78 -1.33 -18.28
CA LEU A 100 9.23 -1.85 -17.02
C LEU A 100 8.08 -2.82 -17.33
N ALA A 101 8.12 -3.98 -16.69
CA ALA A 101 6.97 -4.87 -16.51
C ALA A 101 6.56 -4.86 -15.05
N VAL A 102 5.27 -4.80 -14.78
CA VAL A 102 4.72 -4.96 -13.43
C VAL A 102 3.94 -6.27 -13.37
N VAL A 103 4.14 -7.04 -12.31
CA VAL A 103 3.37 -8.24 -12.00
C VAL A 103 2.83 -8.13 -10.59
N GLY A 104 1.52 -8.00 -10.45
CA GLY A 104 0.86 -8.13 -9.15
C GLY A 104 0.78 -9.60 -8.77
N VAL A 105 1.11 -9.93 -7.53
CA VAL A 105 0.86 -11.24 -6.93
C VAL A 105 -0.18 -11.04 -5.84
N HIS A 106 -1.41 -11.45 -6.14
CA HIS A 106 -2.49 -11.43 -5.16
C HIS A 106 -2.37 -12.67 -4.27
N THR A 107 -1.88 -12.50 -3.05
CA THR A 107 -1.82 -13.57 -2.04
C THR A 107 -2.82 -13.24 -0.94
N PRO A 108 -3.83 -14.08 -0.68
CA PRO A 108 -4.92 -13.76 0.26
C PRO A 108 -4.45 -13.76 1.71
N GLU A 109 -4.93 -12.82 2.51
CA GLU A 109 -4.81 -12.82 3.97
C GLU A 109 -5.97 -13.58 4.64
N PHE A 110 -7.15 -13.51 4.04
CA PHE A 110 -8.36 -14.18 4.50
C PHE A 110 -8.93 -15.12 3.45
N LYS A 111 -9.66 -16.15 3.89
CA LYS A 111 -10.26 -17.14 2.98
C LYS A 111 -11.19 -16.53 1.92
N PHE A 112 -11.91 -15.45 2.23
CA PHE A 112 -12.80 -14.81 1.25
C PHE A 112 -12.04 -14.12 0.11
N GLU A 113 -10.74 -13.90 0.27
CA GLU A 113 -9.85 -13.34 -0.75
C GLU A 113 -9.33 -14.42 -1.73
N GLU A 114 -9.58 -15.71 -1.46
CA GLU A 114 -9.33 -16.79 -2.42
C GLU A 114 -10.37 -16.84 -3.55
N ASP A 115 -11.56 -16.24 -3.34
CA ASP A 115 -12.64 -16.22 -4.33
C ASP A 115 -12.27 -15.31 -5.51
N LEU A 116 -12.10 -15.94 -6.69
CA LEU A 116 -11.71 -15.25 -7.91
C LEU A 116 -12.69 -14.14 -8.33
N THR A 117 -13.97 -14.24 -7.98
CA THR A 117 -14.98 -13.21 -8.26
C THR A 117 -14.64 -11.94 -7.48
N ASN A 118 -14.29 -12.09 -6.19
CA ASN A 118 -13.91 -10.96 -5.35
C ASN A 118 -12.59 -10.33 -5.81
N VAL A 119 -11.59 -11.16 -6.14
CA VAL A 119 -10.29 -10.68 -6.66
C VAL A 119 -10.50 -9.91 -7.98
N SER A 120 -11.31 -10.45 -8.90
CA SER A 120 -11.61 -9.79 -10.18
C SER A 120 -12.35 -8.47 -9.99
N ALA A 121 -13.32 -8.43 -9.08
CA ALA A 121 -14.04 -7.20 -8.73
C ALA A 121 -13.10 -6.15 -8.12
N ALA A 122 -12.15 -6.56 -7.28
CA ALA A 122 -11.14 -5.67 -6.73
C ALA A 122 -10.17 -5.14 -7.80
N VAL A 123 -9.65 -5.99 -8.68
CA VAL A 123 -8.80 -5.61 -9.82
C VAL A 123 -9.51 -4.56 -10.68
N ALA A 124 -10.79 -4.76 -10.98
CA ALA A 124 -11.60 -3.79 -11.72
C ALA A 124 -11.82 -2.48 -10.95
N ARG A 125 -12.23 -2.56 -9.67
CA ARG A 125 -12.46 -1.38 -8.79
C ARG A 125 -11.22 -0.50 -8.69
N PHE A 126 -10.06 -1.13 -8.53
CA PHE A 126 -8.77 -0.46 -8.42
C PHE A 126 -8.14 -0.09 -9.76
N GLN A 127 -8.78 -0.48 -10.87
CA GLN A 127 -8.33 -0.26 -12.25
C GLN A 127 -6.89 -0.74 -12.46
N ILE A 128 -6.62 -1.95 -11.97
CA ILE A 128 -5.34 -2.63 -12.16
C ILE A 128 -5.36 -3.26 -13.55
N ASP A 129 -4.53 -2.72 -14.45
CA ASP A 129 -4.43 -3.19 -15.85
C ASP A 129 -3.18 -4.03 -16.12
N PHE A 130 -2.25 -4.11 -15.15
CA PHE A 130 -1.07 -4.96 -15.25
C PHE A 130 -1.41 -6.43 -14.92
N PRO A 131 -0.59 -7.40 -15.37
CA PRO A 131 -0.72 -8.82 -15.02
C PRO A 131 -0.88 -9.07 -13.53
N VAL A 132 -1.85 -9.90 -13.14
CA VAL A 132 -2.02 -10.34 -11.74
C VAL A 132 -2.01 -11.87 -11.67
N ALA A 133 -1.05 -12.43 -10.94
CA ALA A 133 -1.02 -13.84 -10.55
C ALA A 133 -1.83 -14.04 -9.27
N VAL A 134 -2.81 -14.95 -9.28
CA VAL A 134 -3.61 -15.30 -8.09
C VAL A 134 -2.94 -16.44 -7.35
N ASP A 135 -2.39 -16.17 -6.16
CA ASP A 135 -1.57 -17.07 -5.35
C ASP A 135 -2.31 -17.56 -4.09
N SER A 136 -3.49 -18.16 -4.27
CA SER A 136 -4.35 -18.61 -3.16
C SER A 136 -3.63 -19.60 -2.23
N ASP A 137 -2.80 -20.49 -2.79
CA ASP A 137 -2.05 -21.50 -2.03
C ASP A 137 -0.72 -20.99 -1.44
N HIS A 138 -0.43 -19.68 -1.56
CA HIS A 138 0.79 -19.04 -1.06
C HIS A 138 2.10 -19.64 -1.62
N ARG A 139 2.05 -20.29 -2.79
CA ARG A 139 3.22 -20.96 -3.38
C ARG A 139 4.23 -19.94 -3.91
N ILE A 140 3.75 -18.88 -4.56
CA ILE A 140 4.59 -17.79 -5.05
C ILE A 140 5.13 -17.03 -3.84
N TRP A 141 4.29 -16.67 -2.88
CA TRP A 141 4.68 -16.03 -1.63
C TRP A 141 5.85 -16.75 -0.93
N GLN A 142 5.75 -18.08 -0.80
CA GLN A 142 6.79 -18.90 -0.19
C GLN A 142 8.07 -18.96 -1.05
N ALA A 143 7.95 -19.15 -2.36
CA ALA A 143 9.09 -19.21 -3.28
C ALA A 143 9.90 -17.90 -3.28
N TRP A 144 9.23 -16.76 -3.11
CA TRP A 144 9.85 -15.43 -2.99
C TRP A 144 10.36 -15.11 -1.58
N GLY A 145 10.09 -15.99 -0.61
CA GLY A 145 10.42 -15.76 0.80
C GLY A 145 9.74 -14.52 1.36
N ASN A 146 8.58 -14.13 0.82
CA ASN A 146 7.86 -12.94 1.27
C ASN A 146 7.24 -13.16 2.66
N ARG A 147 7.06 -12.07 3.41
CA ARG A 147 6.56 -12.08 4.79
C ARG A 147 5.66 -10.88 5.12
N ALA A 148 5.32 -10.04 4.14
CA ALA A 148 4.57 -8.81 4.38
C ALA A 148 3.64 -8.43 3.22
N TRP A 149 2.58 -7.70 3.58
CA TRP A 149 1.72 -6.96 2.67
C TRP A 149 1.79 -5.46 3.00
N PRO A 150 1.89 -4.56 1.99
CA PRO A 150 2.41 -4.84 0.65
C PRO A 150 3.89 -5.24 0.70
N ALA A 151 4.40 -5.84 -0.38
CA ALA A 151 5.83 -6.02 -0.58
C ALA A 151 6.24 -5.89 -2.04
N TRP A 152 7.35 -5.21 -2.29
CA TRP A 152 7.92 -5.00 -3.62
C TRP A 152 9.26 -5.65 -3.79
N TYR A 153 9.45 -6.27 -4.94
CA TYR A 153 10.71 -6.80 -5.39
C TYR A 153 11.01 -6.25 -6.78
N LEU A 154 12.13 -5.55 -6.91
CA LEU A 154 12.57 -5.00 -8.19
C LEU A 154 13.67 -5.88 -8.77
N VAL A 155 13.46 -6.34 -9.99
CA VAL A 155 14.33 -7.26 -10.73
C VAL A 155 14.90 -6.54 -11.94
N ASP A 156 16.19 -6.70 -12.20
CA ASP A 156 16.83 -6.16 -13.40
C ASP A 156 16.54 -7.00 -14.67
N ALA A 157 16.99 -6.49 -15.82
CA ALA A 157 16.87 -7.16 -17.12
C ALA A 157 17.54 -8.55 -17.17
N ASN A 158 18.44 -8.84 -16.23
CA ASN A 158 19.14 -10.13 -16.08
C ASN A 158 18.44 -11.05 -15.08
N GLY A 159 17.20 -10.76 -14.68
CA GLY A 159 16.43 -11.61 -13.77
C GLY A 159 17.02 -11.70 -12.36
N LYS A 160 17.76 -10.66 -11.92
CA LYS A 160 18.32 -10.58 -10.56
C LYS A 160 17.53 -9.58 -9.73
N ILE A 161 17.20 -9.94 -8.50
CA ILE A 161 16.58 -9.02 -7.56
C ILE A 161 17.63 -8.00 -7.13
N ARG A 162 17.32 -6.71 -7.29
CA ARG A 162 18.22 -5.58 -6.99
C ARG A 162 17.73 -4.67 -5.88
N TYR A 163 16.44 -4.73 -5.59
CA TYR A 163 15.83 -3.95 -4.50
C TYR A 163 14.62 -4.70 -3.94
N ARG A 164 14.38 -4.52 -2.64
CA ARG A 164 13.22 -5.05 -1.92
C ARG A 164 12.69 -3.98 -0.98
N GLN A 165 11.38 -3.93 -0.84
CA GLN A 165 10.74 -3.15 0.20
C GLN A 165 9.57 -3.95 0.77
N LEU A 166 9.56 -4.10 2.09
CA LEU A 166 8.46 -4.72 2.82
C LEU A 166 7.68 -3.60 3.52
N GLY A 167 6.36 -3.60 3.37
CA GLY A 167 5.48 -2.58 3.91
C GLY A 167 5.33 -1.34 3.02
N GLU A 168 4.35 -0.52 3.41
CA GLU A 168 3.98 0.73 2.74
C GLU A 168 5.03 1.83 2.93
N GLY A 169 5.14 2.74 1.96
CA GLY A 169 5.98 3.93 2.01
C GLY A 169 7.09 3.91 0.96
N GLY A 170 8.14 4.71 1.14
CA GLY A 170 9.36 4.61 0.32
C GLY A 170 9.19 4.80 -1.20
N TYR A 171 8.06 5.36 -1.67
CA TYR A 171 7.69 5.44 -3.08
C TYR A 171 8.79 6.09 -3.94
N ASP A 172 9.30 7.25 -3.52
CA ASP A 172 10.41 7.94 -4.20
C ASP A 172 11.67 7.07 -4.32
N LYS A 173 11.97 6.28 -3.29
CA LYS A 173 13.17 5.42 -3.28
C LYS A 173 12.99 4.25 -4.24
N LEU A 174 11.82 3.62 -4.22
CA LEU A 174 11.50 2.54 -5.16
C LEU A 174 11.46 3.04 -6.61
N GLU A 175 10.86 4.20 -6.86
CA GLU A 175 10.81 4.79 -8.20
C GLU A 175 12.21 5.15 -8.72
N ARG A 176 13.08 5.73 -7.88
CA ARG A 176 14.48 5.96 -8.26
C ARG A 176 15.22 4.65 -8.55
N ALA A 177 14.92 3.57 -7.82
CA ALA A 177 15.47 2.25 -8.12
C ALA A 177 14.97 1.73 -9.48
N ILE A 178 13.69 1.90 -9.80
CA ILE A 178 13.11 1.59 -11.12
C ILE A 178 13.85 2.36 -12.21
N GLN A 179 13.96 3.69 -12.08
CA GLN A 179 14.65 4.56 -13.04
C GLN A 179 16.12 4.14 -13.24
N SER A 180 16.82 3.81 -12.15
CA SER A 180 18.22 3.34 -12.19
C SER A 180 18.36 2.05 -12.99
N LEU A 181 17.49 1.05 -12.76
CA LEU A 181 17.57 -0.22 -13.50
C LEU A 181 17.12 -0.08 -14.95
N LEU A 182 16.19 0.83 -15.25
CA LEU A 182 15.79 1.12 -16.63
C LEU A 182 16.94 1.79 -17.40
N ALA A 183 17.66 2.71 -16.76
CA ALA A 183 18.85 3.31 -17.33
C ALA A 183 19.97 2.29 -17.58
N GLU A 184 20.18 1.36 -16.64
CA GLU A 184 21.13 0.25 -16.79
C GLU A 184 20.74 -0.65 -17.96
N ALA A 185 19.47 -1.04 -18.05
CA ALA A 185 18.98 -1.92 -19.13
C ALA A 185 19.08 -1.28 -20.53
N ARG A 186 18.95 0.05 -20.62
CA ARG A 186 19.04 0.80 -21.89
C ARG A 186 20.44 1.30 -22.22
N GLY A 187 21.38 1.24 -21.26
CA GLY A 187 22.71 1.82 -21.40
C GLY A 187 22.72 3.35 -21.51
N GLY A 188 21.69 4.04 -21.01
CA GLY A 188 21.51 5.48 -21.21
C GLY A 188 20.44 6.09 -20.29
N PRO A 189 20.24 7.42 -20.34
CA PRO A 189 19.34 8.13 -19.43
C PRO A 189 17.87 7.76 -19.63
N VAL A 190 17.08 7.88 -18.56
CA VAL A 190 15.62 7.74 -18.53
C VAL A 190 14.99 9.00 -17.91
N ASP A 191 13.69 9.19 -18.08
CA ASP A 191 12.97 10.27 -17.36
C ASP A 191 13.01 9.99 -15.85
N THR A 192 13.64 10.91 -15.10
CA THR A 192 13.84 10.81 -13.64
C THR A 192 12.80 11.59 -12.83
N THR A 193 11.83 12.23 -13.48
CA THR A 193 10.73 12.90 -12.80
C THR A 193 9.95 11.86 -11.97
N LEU A 194 9.63 12.16 -10.71
CA LEU A 194 8.83 11.24 -9.90
C LEU A 194 7.35 11.34 -10.25
N VAL A 195 6.61 10.23 -10.13
CA VAL A 195 5.14 10.28 -10.21
C VAL A 195 4.56 10.85 -8.93
N ALA A 196 3.46 11.60 -9.09
CA ALA A 196 2.62 12.06 -7.99
C ALA A 196 1.16 11.77 -8.38
N PRO A 197 0.71 10.51 -8.30
CA PRO A 197 -0.63 10.14 -8.74
C PRO A 197 -1.69 10.87 -7.90
N PRO A 198 -2.84 11.23 -8.49
CA PRO A 198 -3.98 11.67 -7.70
C PRO A 198 -4.40 10.53 -6.77
N MET A 199 -4.63 10.86 -5.50
CA MET A 199 -4.99 9.87 -4.48
C MET A 199 -6.49 9.97 -4.18
N PRO A 200 -7.30 8.95 -4.51
CA PRO A 200 -8.69 8.85 -4.06
C PRO A 200 -8.80 8.93 -2.53
N ALA A 201 -9.96 9.35 -2.04
CA ALA A 201 -10.19 9.57 -0.61
C ALA A 201 -9.88 8.32 0.24
N GLU A 202 -10.24 7.13 -0.24
CA GLU A 202 -9.96 5.83 0.41
C GLU A 202 -8.47 5.43 0.36
N GLN A 203 -7.68 6.05 -0.49
CA GLN A 203 -6.26 5.74 -0.73
C GLN A 203 -5.30 6.78 -0.14
N LEU A 204 -5.80 7.82 0.53
CA LEU A 204 -4.93 8.83 1.14
C LEU A 204 -3.96 8.23 2.17
N ALA A 205 -2.73 8.73 2.16
CA ALA A 205 -1.65 8.30 3.05
C ALA A 205 -2.04 8.45 4.54
N PRO A 206 -1.54 7.55 5.40
CA PRO A 206 -1.88 7.57 6.81
C PRO A 206 -1.21 8.74 7.56
N ASP A 207 -1.79 9.17 8.68
CA ASP A 207 -1.11 10.06 9.64
C ASP A 207 -0.26 9.24 10.62
N LEU A 208 0.92 8.82 10.16
CA LEU A 208 1.85 8.00 10.93
C LEU A 208 2.33 8.64 12.24
N ARG A 209 2.16 9.97 12.41
CA ARG A 209 2.54 10.66 13.66
C ARG A 209 1.50 10.49 14.76
N GLN A 210 0.28 10.11 14.40
CA GLN A 210 -0.87 10.01 15.31
C GLN A 210 -1.54 8.64 15.18
N LEU A 211 -0.73 7.60 14.95
CA LEU A 211 -1.16 6.21 14.77
C LEU A 211 -0.61 5.33 15.89
N ASP A 212 -1.42 5.07 16.92
CA ASP A 212 -1.07 4.15 18.02
C ASP A 212 -1.87 2.84 17.98
N SER A 213 -2.79 2.71 17.02
CA SER A 213 -3.54 1.49 16.78
C SER A 213 -2.94 0.66 15.66
N ALA A 214 -2.78 -0.64 15.92
CA ALA A 214 -2.34 -1.63 14.94
C ALA A 214 -3.51 -2.56 14.58
N GLU A 215 -3.36 -3.26 13.47
CA GLU A 215 -4.35 -4.20 12.95
C GLU A 215 -4.90 -5.13 14.04
N THR A 216 -6.22 -5.25 14.09
CA THR A 216 -6.94 -5.99 15.12
C THR A 216 -7.84 -7.04 14.46
N TYR A 217 -7.42 -8.30 14.50
CA TYR A 217 -8.20 -9.44 14.01
C TYR A 217 -9.34 -9.79 14.98
N VAL A 218 -10.51 -10.11 14.40
CA VAL A 218 -11.73 -10.45 15.15
C VAL A 218 -11.92 -11.96 15.28
N GLY A 219 -11.48 -12.75 14.29
CA GLY A 219 -11.56 -14.21 14.33
C GLY A 219 -10.69 -14.84 15.41
N TYR A 220 -11.16 -15.94 16.02
CA TYR A 220 -10.51 -16.53 17.20
C TYR A 220 -9.10 -17.06 16.96
N SER A 221 -8.66 -17.26 15.70
CA SER A 221 -7.33 -17.80 15.40
C SER A 221 -6.21 -16.75 15.60
N ARG A 222 -6.53 -15.46 15.39
CA ARG A 222 -5.58 -14.34 15.45
C ARG A 222 -6.02 -13.23 16.42
N ALA A 223 -7.23 -13.33 16.97
CA ALA A 223 -7.78 -12.34 17.89
C ALA A 223 -6.88 -12.13 19.12
N THR A 224 -6.57 -10.86 19.38
CA THR A 224 -5.91 -10.39 20.60
C THR A 224 -6.68 -9.22 21.18
N ASN A 225 -6.46 -8.88 22.45
CA ASN A 225 -7.08 -7.72 23.11
C ASN A 225 -8.63 -7.67 23.11
N PHE A 226 -9.28 -8.82 22.92
CA PHE A 226 -10.72 -8.96 23.10
C PHE A 226 -11.14 -8.74 24.56
N ARG A 227 -12.22 -7.98 24.77
CA ARG A 227 -12.76 -7.60 26.09
C ARG A 227 -14.28 -7.69 26.10
N SER A 228 -14.77 -8.87 26.48
CA SER A 228 -16.15 -9.11 26.89
C SER A 228 -16.17 -10.04 28.11
N PRO A 229 -17.13 -9.89 29.05
CA PRO A 229 -17.29 -10.80 30.19
C PRO A 229 -17.42 -12.27 29.79
N GLU A 230 -18.07 -12.56 28.66
CA GLU A 230 -18.47 -13.91 28.26
C GLU A 230 -17.32 -14.75 27.68
N ARG A 231 -16.16 -14.13 27.41
CA ARG A 231 -15.02 -14.68 26.65
C ARG A 231 -15.43 -15.18 25.25
N VAL A 232 -14.48 -15.31 24.32
CA VAL A 232 -14.80 -15.83 22.97
C VAL A 232 -15.31 -17.28 23.06
N ARG A 233 -16.46 -17.54 22.41
CA ARG A 233 -17.02 -18.88 22.17
C ARG A 233 -16.85 -19.24 20.69
N SER A 234 -15.94 -20.15 20.40
CA SER A 234 -15.57 -20.54 19.04
C SER A 234 -16.71 -21.29 18.32
N GLY A 235 -17.11 -20.81 17.15
CA GLY A 235 -17.98 -21.50 16.20
C GLY A 235 -19.45 -21.64 16.61
N VAL A 236 -19.86 -21.08 17.75
CA VAL A 236 -21.25 -21.17 18.24
C VAL A 236 -21.84 -19.78 18.50
N PRO A 237 -23.13 -19.55 18.17
CA PRO A 237 -23.79 -18.30 18.52
C PRO A 237 -23.83 -18.10 20.03
N HIS A 238 -23.38 -16.93 20.49
CA HIS A 238 -23.39 -16.54 21.89
C HIS A 238 -23.74 -15.06 22.04
N ASP A 239 -24.34 -14.70 23.16
CA ASP A 239 -24.62 -13.30 23.49
C ASP A 239 -23.39 -12.70 24.18
N TYR A 240 -23.02 -11.50 23.76
CA TYR A 240 -21.86 -10.78 24.28
C TYR A 240 -22.29 -9.42 24.82
N SER A 241 -21.54 -8.95 25.82
CA SER A 241 -21.62 -7.59 26.31
C SER A 241 -20.25 -6.92 26.27
N VAL A 242 -20.24 -5.59 26.18
CA VAL A 242 -19.01 -4.80 26.13
C VAL A 242 -19.03 -3.71 27.19
N GLY A 243 -18.03 -3.73 28.06
CA GLY A 243 -17.82 -2.73 29.10
C GLY A 243 -16.94 -1.57 28.63
N SER A 244 -16.14 -1.07 29.58
CA SER A 244 -15.06 -0.14 29.28
C SER A 244 -13.94 -0.84 28.51
N LEU A 245 -13.33 -0.10 27.57
CA LEU A 245 -12.23 -0.58 26.74
C LEU A 245 -11.04 0.37 26.96
N GLY A 246 -9.85 -0.20 27.16
CA GLY A 246 -8.59 0.53 27.04
C GLY A 246 -8.17 0.66 25.57
N LEU A 247 -7.16 1.48 25.28
CA LEU A 247 -6.60 1.61 23.93
C LEU A 247 -6.25 0.24 23.34
N ASN A 248 -6.58 0.05 22.05
CA ASN A 248 -6.36 -1.17 21.28
C ASN A 248 -7.13 -2.40 21.79
N GLN A 249 -8.17 -2.19 22.60
CA GLN A 249 -9.11 -3.23 23.01
C GLN A 249 -10.42 -3.12 22.24
N TRP A 250 -11.05 -4.27 22.03
CA TRP A 250 -12.30 -4.37 21.29
C TRP A 250 -13.23 -5.39 21.94
N GLY A 251 -14.51 -5.32 21.64
CA GLY A 251 -15.52 -6.22 22.19
C GLY A 251 -16.74 -6.36 21.29
N LEU A 252 -17.60 -7.30 21.65
CA LEU A 252 -18.85 -7.58 20.94
C LEU A 252 -20.04 -7.28 21.86
N SER A 253 -21.14 -6.87 21.25
CA SER A 253 -22.43 -6.65 21.89
C SER A 253 -23.54 -7.32 21.08
N GLY A 254 -24.50 -7.94 21.75
CA GLY A 254 -25.55 -8.74 21.10
C GLY A 254 -25.05 -10.14 20.72
N ARG A 255 -25.76 -10.79 19.81
CA ARG A 255 -25.52 -12.20 19.45
C ARG A 255 -24.54 -12.34 18.29
N TRP A 256 -23.48 -13.11 18.49
CA TRP A 256 -22.42 -13.33 17.51
C TRP A 256 -21.98 -14.79 17.44
N THR A 257 -21.55 -15.22 16.25
CA THR A 257 -20.78 -16.45 16.06
C THR A 257 -19.35 -16.07 15.70
N VAL A 258 -18.37 -16.39 16.54
CA VAL A 258 -16.95 -16.11 16.26
C VAL A 258 -16.30 -17.32 15.61
N ASN A 259 -15.94 -17.20 14.33
CA ASN A 259 -15.24 -18.20 13.54
C ASN A 259 -13.72 -18.00 13.62
N ALA A 260 -12.97 -18.86 12.92
CA ALA A 260 -11.50 -18.81 12.94
C ALA A 260 -10.97 -17.45 12.48
N GLU A 261 -11.48 -16.93 11.36
CA GLU A 261 -11.00 -15.69 10.73
C GLU A 261 -11.97 -14.51 10.87
N SER A 262 -13.22 -14.75 11.29
CA SER A 262 -14.27 -13.73 11.31
C SER A 262 -15.19 -13.84 12.52
N ALA A 263 -16.03 -12.83 12.75
CA ALA A 263 -17.24 -12.96 13.56
C ALA A 263 -18.47 -12.57 12.74
N VAL A 264 -19.55 -13.34 12.90
CA VAL A 264 -20.82 -13.15 12.18
C VAL A 264 -21.88 -12.63 13.13
N ALA A 265 -22.52 -11.52 12.77
CA ALA A 265 -23.65 -10.95 13.50
C ALA A 265 -24.85 -11.90 13.44
N ALA A 266 -25.03 -12.73 14.46
CA ALA A 266 -26.08 -13.76 14.47
C ALA A 266 -27.50 -13.19 14.69
N GLN A 267 -27.59 -11.91 15.05
CA GLN A 267 -28.85 -11.19 15.28
C GLN A 267 -28.75 -9.75 14.78
N ALA A 268 -29.88 -9.20 14.30
CA ALA A 268 -29.99 -7.79 14.01
C ALA A 268 -29.84 -6.95 15.28
N GLY A 269 -29.10 -5.84 15.18
CA GLY A 269 -28.75 -4.97 16.31
C GLY A 269 -27.44 -5.36 17.01
N SER A 270 -26.79 -6.45 16.62
CA SER A 270 -25.46 -6.81 17.11
C SER A 270 -24.41 -5.75 16.76
N GLY A 271 -23.51 -5.44 17.68
CA GLY A 271 -22.49 -4.41 17.51
C GLY A 271 -21.07 -4.90 17.81
N VAL A 272 -20.10 -4.38 17.07
CA VAL A 272 -18.66 -4.53 17.35
C VAL A 272 -18.09 -3.18 17.75
N VAL A 273 -17.26 -3.16 18.79
CA VAL A 273 -16.75 -1.93 19.41
C VAL A 273 -15.24 -1.98 19.50
N HIS A 274 -14.57 -0.87 19.22
CA HIS A 274 -13.11 -0.74 19.34
C HIS A 274 -12.73 0.61 19.97
N GLN A 275 -11.70 0.62 20.81
CA GLN A 275 -11.07 1.83 21.34
C GLN A 275 -9.74 2.05 20.63
N PHE A 276 -9.66 3.08 19.78
CA PHE A 276 -8.53 3.28 18.87
C PHE A 276 -7.90 4.67 19.00
N SER A 277 -6.67 4.81 18.49
CA SER A 277 -5.94 6.07 18.30
C SER A 277 -5.31 6.05 16.91
N ALA A 278 -6.01 6.69 15.96
CA ALA A 278 -5.63 6.83 14.55
C ALA A 278 -6.48 7.93 13.92
N ARG A 279 -6.06 8.50 12.78
CA ARG A 279 -6.91 9.45 12.03
C ARG A 279 -8.07 8.71 11.39
N ASP A 280 -7.76 7.61 10.72
CA ASP A 280 -8.70 6.80 9.95
C ASP A 280 -8.92 5.44 10.64
N LEU A 281 -10.17 4.98 10.67
CA LEU A 281 -10.54 3.62 11.07
C LEU A 281 -11.30 2.95 9.94
N HIS A 282 -10.87 1.74 9.63
CA HIS A 282 -11.45 0.88 8.62
C HIS A 282 -11.89 -0.45 9.23
N LEU A 283 -12.84 -1.10 8.58
CA LEU A 283 -13.31 -2.42 8.94
C LEU A 283 -13.37 -3.31 7.70
N VAL A 284 -12.69 -4.45 7.74
CA VAL A 284 -12.86 -5.53 6.76
C VAL A 284 -14.11 -6.30 7.15
N MET A 285 -15.14 -6.22 6.31
CA MET A 285 -16.45 -6.83 6.56
C MET A 285 -17.18 -7.16 5.26
N GLY A 286 -18.19 -8.02 5.35
CA GLY A 286 -19.03 -8.46 4.25
C GLY A 286 -20.49 -8.66 4.67
N ALA A 287 -21.35 -8.84 3.66
CA ALA A 287 -22.79 -8.98 3.85
C ALA A 287 -23.25 -10.43 4.17
N GLY A 288 -22.32 -11.34 4.46
CA GLY A 288 -22.60 -12.74 4.79
C GLY A 288 -22.66 -13.69 3.59
N ALA A 289 -23.15 -13.22 2.45
CA ALA A 289 -23.24 -14.01 1.22
C ALA A 289 -23.35 -13.10 -0.02
N PRO A 290 -22.97 -13.60 -1.21
CA PRO A 290 -23.12 -12.85 -2.46
C PRO A 290 -24.54 -12.34 -2.68
N GLY A 291 -24.67 -11.09 -3.12
CA GLY A 291 -25.96 -10.44 -3.40
C GLY A 291 -26.75 -9.99 -2.17
N ARG A 292 -26.33 -10.34 -0.94
CA ARG A 292 -26.92 -9.80 0.28
C ARG A 292 -26.46 -8.37 0.52
N ARG A 293 -27.21 -7.68 1.36
CA ARG A 293 -26.90 -6.34 1.85
C ARG A 293 -27.07 -6.32 3.37
N ALA A 294 -26.17 -5.64 4.06
CA ALA A 294 -26.30 -5.40 5.49
C ALA A 294 -26.17 -3.91 5.79
N ARG A 295 -27.18 -3.33 6.44
CA ARG A 295 -27.16 -1.94 6.88
C ARG A 295 -26.38 -1.85 8.19
N ILE A 296 -25.59 -0.80 8.32
CA ILE A 296 -24.84 -0.51 9.53
C ILE A 296 -25.15 0.90 10.05
N LYS A 297 -24.98 1.06 11.36
CA LYS A 297 -24.96 2.36 12.03
C LYS A 297 -23.67 2.49 12.83
N VAL A 298 -22.86 3.47 12.48
CA VAL A 298 -21.59 3.79 13.12
C VAL A 298 -21.80 4.94 14.10
N SER A 299 -21.17 4.85 15.26
CA SER A 299 -21.10 5.96 16.22
C SER A 299 -19.69 6.12 16.77
N ILE A 300 -19.31 7.36 17.07
CA ILE A 300 -18.06 7.72 17.73
C ILE A 300 -18.41 8.33 19.08
N ASP A 301 -17.88 7.75 20.17
CA ASP A 301 -18.15 8.16 21.55
C ASP A 301 -19.65 8.29 21.84
N GLY A 302 -20.45 7.39 21.26
CA GLY A 302 -21.91 7.34 21.41
C GLY A 302 -22.69 8.39 20.61
N ARG A 303 -22.05 9.10 19.68
CA ARG A 303 -22.67 10.11 18.81
C ARG A 303 -22.48 9.79 17.34
N ALA A 304 -23.29 10.38 16.47
CA ALA A 304 -23.08 10.30 15.03
C ALA A 304 -21.69 10.86 14.64
N PRO A 305 -21.01 10.32 13.62
CA PRO A 305 -19.67 10.75 13.22
C PRO A 305 -19.58 12.23 12.81
N GLY A 306 -20.65 12.81 12.23
CA GLY A 306 -20.63 14.18 11.75
C GLY A 306 -19.54 14.38 10.70
N ALA A 307 -18.68 15.39 10.88
CA ALA A 307 -17.54 15.65 10.00
C ALA A 307 -16.43 14.57 10.06
N ASP A 308 -16.46 13.68 11.05
CA ASP A 308 -15.48 12.60 11.20
C ASP A 308 -15.85 11.33 10.39
N HIS A 309 -16.87 11.40 9.54
CA HIS A 309 -17.34 10.26 8.76
C HIS A 309 -16.32 9.86 7.67
N GLY A 310 -16.13 8.55 7.50
CA GLY A 310 -15.33 8.00 6.40
C GLY A 310 -16.11 7.96 5.09
N ALA A 311 -15.42 7.57 4.01
CA ALA A 311 -16.00 7.52 2.67
C ALA A 311 -17.17 6.53 2.51
N ASP A 312 -17.27 5.52 3.38
CA ASP A 312 -18.25 4.44 3.27
C ASP A 312 -19.50 4.61 4.15
N ILE A 313 -19.63 5.74 4.85
CA ILE A 313 -20.80 6.09 5.66
C ILE A 313 -21.17 7.55 5.48
N ASP A 314 -22.44 7.90 5.76
CA ASP A 314 -22.88 9.28 5.84
C ASP A 314 -22.51 9.95 7.19
N ALA A 315 -22.73 11.26 7.29
CA ALA A 315 -22.45 12.02 8.52
C ALA A 315 -23.30 11.59 9.73
N ASP A 316 -24.46 10.97 9.49
CA ASP A 316 -25.29 10.38 10.55
C ASP A 316 -24.76 8.99 10.97
N GLY A 317 -23.80 8.44 10.25
CA GLY A 317 -23.18 7.15 10.50
C GLY A 317 -23.88 5.98 9.81
N ASN A 318 -24.81 6.20 8.90
CA ASN A 318 -25.46 5.12 8.16
C ASN A 318 -24.53 4.63 7.03
N GLY A 319 -24.44 3.31 6.87
CA GLY A 319 -23.68 2.68 5.79
C GLY A 319 -24.38 1.43 5.26
N LEU A 320 -23.94 0.99 4.08
CA LEU A 320 -24.45 -0.21 3.42
C LEU A 320 -23.27 -1.11 3.03
N VAL A 321 -23.28 -2.34 3.54
CA VAL A 321 -22.32 -3.38 3.20
C VAL A 321 -22.92 -4.24 2.10
N THR A 322 -22.24 -4.31 0.96
CA THR A 322 -22.67 -5.05 -0.24
C THR A 322 -21.67 -6.12 -0.66
N ASP A 323 -20.39 -5.84 -0.47
CA ASP A 323 -19.28 -6.69 -0.88
C ASP A 323 -18.39 -6.98 0.33
N THR A 324 -17.67 -8.10 0.31
CA THR A 324 -16.66 -8.39 1.34
C THR A 324 -15.38 -7.65 0.99
N ARG A 325 -15.09 -6.55 1.68
CA ARG A 325 -13.94 -5.67 1.42
C ARG A 325 -13.59 -4.85 2.65
N LEU A 326 -12.59 -3.99 2.51
CA LEU A 326 -12.33 -2.91 3.45
C LEU A 326 -13.33 -1.75 3.26
N TYR A 327 -13.88 -1.26 4.36
CA TYR A 327 -14.71 -0.05 4.41
C TYR A 327 -14.06 1.01 5.33
N GLN A 328 -13.89 2.24 4.86
CA GLN A 328 -13.44 3.39 5.64
C GLN A 328 -14.63 4.01 6.39
N LEU A 329 -14.68 3.78 7.69
CA LEU A 329 -15.80 4.19 8.52
C LEU A 329 -15.55 5.54 9.20
N ILE A 330 -14.33 5.78 9.68
CA ILE A 330 -13.99 7.02 10.37
C ILE A 330 -12.81 7.68 9.66
N ARG A 331 -12.86 9.01 9.55
CA ARG A 331 -11.74 9.89 9.24
C ARG A 331 -11.87 11.14 10.10
N GLN A 332 -11.10 11.22 11.18
CA GLN A 332 -11.18 12.33 12.13
C GLN A 332 -10.82 13.65 11.44
N SER A 333 -11.75 14.62 11.52
CA SER A 333 -11.59 15.98 11.06
C SER A 333 -10.91 16.82 12.16
N GLY A 334 -9.77 17.43 11.84
CA GLY A 334 -9.01 18.24 12.80
C GLY A 334 -8.03 17.43 13.66
N THR A 335 -8.05 17.64 14.98
CA THR A 335 -7.10 16.99 15.90
C THR A 335 -7.42 15.52 16.05
N VAL A 336 -6.47 14.64 15.71
CA VAL A 336 -6.59 13.20 15.94
C VAL A 336 -6.53 12.93 17.43
N ARG A 337 -7.47 12.11 17.92
CA ARG A 337 -7.56 11.73 19.33
C ARG A 337 -7.88 10.25 19.43
N GLN A 338 -7.66 9.70 20.61
CA GLN A 338 -8.20 8.40 20.96
C GLN A 338 -9.74 8.48 20.99
N ARG A 339 -10.44 7.56 20.32
CA ARG A 339 -11.92 7.52 20.24
C ARG A 339 -12.45 6.11 20.46
N ARG A 340 -13.70 5.99 20.90
CA ARG A 340 -14.44 4.72 20.90
C ARG A 340 -15.35 4.69 19.69
N VAL A 341 -15.25 3.66 18.85
CA VAL A 341 -16.20 3.41 17.77
C VAL A 341 -17.11 2.24 18.12
N GLU A 342 -18.39 2.34 17.76
CA GLU A 342 -19.31 1.21 17.68
C GLU A 342 -19.86 1.11 16.27
N ILE A 343 -19.79 -0.07 15.67
CA ILE A 343 -20.43 -0.42 14.40
C ILE A 343 -21.56 -1.39 14.74
N ARG A 344 -22.80 -0.92 14.61
CA ARG A 344 -24.00 -1.72 14.85
C ARG A 344 -24.57 -2.23 13.53
N PHE A 345 -24.73 -3.54 13.41
CA PHE A 345 -25.32 -4.20 12.25
C PHE A 345 -26.83 -4.24 12.42
N LEU A 346 -27.56 -3.53 11.58
CA LEU A 346 -29.03 -3.43 11.66
C LEU A 346 -29.72 -4.68 11.07
N ASP A 347 -28.97 -5.50 10.34
CA ASP A 347 -29.37 -6.77 9.77
C ASP A 347 -28.45 -7.89 10.31
N SER A 348 -28.93 -9.13 10.33
CA SER A 348 -28.10 -10.29 10.73
C SER A 348 -27.34 -10.89 9.54
N GLY A 349 -26.29 -11.63 9.84
CA GLY A 349 -25.50 -12.41 8.88
C GLY A 349 -24.27 -11.70 8.33
N ALA A 350 -24.07 -10.42 8.62
CA ALA A 350 -22.84 -9.72 8.25
C ALA A 350 -21.63 -10.33 8.97
N ASP A 351 -20.52 -10.43 8.26
CA ASP A 351 -19.24 -10.95 8.72
C ASP A 351 -18.23 -9.82 8.90
N VAL A 352 -17.39 -9.94 9.93
CA VAL A 352 -16.35 -8.96 10.29
C VAL A 352 -15.03 -9.69 10.51
N TYR A 353 -13.94 -9.17 9.93
CA TYR A 353 -12.64 -9.85 9.94
C TYR A 353 -11.57 -9.11 10.74
N ALA A 354 -11.34 -7.82 10.43
CA ALA A 354 -10.30 -7.04 11.07
C ALA A 354 -10.57 -5.54 11.04
N PHE A 355 -10.13 -4.85 12.09
CA PHE A 355 -9.96 -3.40 12.07
C PHE A 355 -8.56 -3.05 11.58
N THR A 356 -8.48 -2.04 10.71
CA THR A 356 -7.22 -1.45 10.25
C THR A 356 -7.28 0.07 10.30
N PHE A 357 -6.11 0.70 10.28
CA PHE A 357 -5.97 2.10 10.70
C PHE A 357 -5.11 2.90 9.72
N GLY A 358 -5.23 4.22 9.77
CA GLY A 358 -4.44 5.16 9.00
C GLY A 358 -4.49 6.56 9.58
#